data_AF-A0A8T2P5I9-F1
#
_entry.id   AF-A0A8T2P5I9-F1
#
_cell.length_a   1.000
_cell.length_b   1.000
_cell.length_c   1.000
_cell.angle_alpha   90.00
_cell.angle_beta   90.00
_cell.angle_gamma   90.00
#
_symmetry.space_group_name_H-M   'P 1'
#
loop_
_entity.id
_entity.type
_entity.pdbx_description
1 polymer ?
#
loop_
_entity_poly.entity_id
_entity_poly.type
_entity_poly.pdbx_seq_one_letter_code
_entity_poly.pdbx_strand_id
1 'polypeptide(L)'
;CSVGYYGNPSEPDGHCQPCQCSTAGSLHPRCDTLTGQCECKAGVQGHLCDECEDRHVLSGDQCISCNDECTGVLLDTLDSLEEAAQSFNFTGVILAPYSLLVSLENGTEEVKTLLSPELRPSYLLSRAEERLENVSKAIDHLQEKTTQMFGDAEDLSQSTEQRLTQGKKLLELIAKVQTATHALEEAASNLNDSLGEELDGNNSTQLVEQVADLLESMRGLDLSHWNATASDEL
;
A
#
# COMPACT_ATOMS: atom_id res chain seq x y z
N CYS A 1 60.67 25.11 62.23
CA CYS A 1 60.25 23.70 62.34
C CYS A 1 61.33 22.77 61.78
N SER A 2 61.33 21.48 62.11
CA SER A 2 62.21 20.47 61.50
C SER A 2 61.83 20.18 60.05
N VAL A 3 62.72 19.55 59.27
CA VAL A 3 62.42 19.13 57.88
C VAL A 3 61.18 18.23 57.86
N GLY A 4 60.24 18.50 56.95
CA GLY A 4 58.96 17.80 56.89
C GLY A 4 57.89 18.37 57.82
N TYR A 5 58.13 19.51 58.46
CA TYR A 5 57.16 20.26 59.26
C TYR A 5 57.17 21.75 58.89
N TYR A 6 56.03 22.41 58.95
CA TYR A 6 55.85 23.83 58.68
C TYR A 6 55.15 24.56 59.85
N GLY A 7 55.23 25.88 59.87
CA GLY A 7 54.60 26.75 60.85
C GLY A 7 55.59 27.64 61.60
N ASN A 8 55.07 28.61 62.36
CA ASN A 8 55.88 29.60 63.07
C ASN A 8 55.77 29.44 64.59
N PRO A 9 56.60 28.61 65.25
CA PRO A 9 56.54 28.38 66.70
C PRO A 9 56.95 29.60 67.55
N SER A 10 57.40 30.70 66.93
CA SER A 10 57.74 31.94 67.64
C SER A 10 56.53 32.83 67.92
N GLU A 11 55.37 32.55 67.30
CA GLU A 11 54.12 33.27 67.56
C GLU A 11 53.40 32.71 68.80
N PRO A 12 52.67 33.54 69.55
CA PRO A 12 51.79 33.05 70.61
C PRO A 12 50.71 32.18 69.97
N ASP A 13 50.70 30.87 70.27
CA ASP A 13 49.91 29.77 69.65
C ASP A 13 50.51 29.11 68.40
N GLY A 14 51.68 29.58 67.96
CA GLY A 14 52.45 28.97 66.89
C GLY A 14 52.96 27.57 67.25
N HIS A 15 52.75 26.60 66.37
CA HIS A 15 53.29 25.26 66.51
C HIS A 15 53.71 24.69 65.15
N CYS A 16 54.53 23.65 65.18
CA CYS A 16 54.98 22.96 63.98
C CYS A 16 54.01 21.84 63.62
N GLN A 17 53.52 21.85 62.38
CA GLN A 17 52.63 20.84 61.82
C GLN A 17 53.36 20.01 60.77
N PRO A 18 53.10 18.69 60.66
CA PRO A 18 53.74 17.87 59.64
C PRO A 18 53.24 18.27 58.24
N CYS A 19 54.14 18.25 57.26
CA CYS A 19 53.76 18.37 55.85
C CYS A 19 52.91 17.16 55.44
N GLN A 20 51.81 17.40 54.74
CA GLN A 20 50.89 16.36 54.25
C GLN A 20 50.82 16.33 52.71
N CYS A 21 51.95 16.57 52.06
CA CYS A 21 52.05 16.59 50.61
C CYS A 21 51.62 15.27 49.99
N SER A 22 50.75 15.34 48.98
CA SER A 22 50.27 14.21 48.21
C SER A 22 51.42 13.45 47.57
N THR A 23 51.51 12.15 47.83
CA THR A 23 52.56 11.32 47.23
C THR A 23 52.40 11.17 45.71
N ALA A 24 51.17 11.21 45.22
CA ALA A 24 50.86 11.16 43.80
C ALA A 24 51.11 12.50 43.11
N GLY A 25 50.71 13.61 43.74
CA GLY A 25 50.71 14.93 43.12
C GLY A 25 51.90 15.83 43.42
N SER A 26 52.66 15.60 44.50
CA SER A 26 53.83 16.42 44.85
C SER A 26 55.13 15.86 44.28
N LEU A 27 56.09 16.75 44.00
CA LEU A 27 57.45 16.37 43.58
C LEU A 27 58.22 15.67 44.71
N HIS A 28 57.95 16.05 45.96
CA HIS A 28 58.55 15.46 47.15
C HIS A 28 57.65 15.65 48.39
N PRO A 29 57.85 14.89 49.47
CA PRO A 29 57.03 14.99 50.69
C PRO A 29 57.33 16.20 51.58
N ARG A 30 58.28 17.07 51.19
CA ARG A 30 58.61 18.30 51.94
C ARG A 30 57.69 19.44 51.49
N CYS A 31 57.42 20.36 52.39
CA CYS A 31 56.66 21.58 52.12
C CYS A 31 57.44 22.81 52.56
N ASP A 32 57.02 23.99 52.10
CA ASP A 32 57.58 25.25 52.55
C ASP A 32 57.46 25.40 54.07
N THR A 33 58.55 25.80 54.73
CA THR A 33 58.64 25.78 56.19
C THR A 33 57.76 26.80 56.89
N LEU A 34 57.28 27.82 56.19
CA LEU A 34 56.45 28.89 56.75
C LEU A 34 54.97 28.70 56.38
N THR A 35 54.68 28.50 55.10
CA THR A 35 53.32 28.43 54.55
C THR A 35 52.73 27.01 54.53
N GLY A 36 53.60 26.00 54.56
CA GLY A 36 53.19 24.61 54.39
C GLY A 36 52.85 24.21 52.96
N GLN A 37 53.02 25.10 51.98
CA GLN A 37 52.72 24.80 50.59
C GLN A 37 53.65 23.70 50.06
N CYS A 38 53.06 22.68 49.44
CA CYS A 38 53.79 21.61 48.78
C CYS A 38 54.20 22.01 47.35
N GLU A 39 55.32 21.45 46.88
CA GLU A 39 55.75 21.60 45.47
C GLU A 39 55.03 20.57 44.60
N CYS A 40 54.13 21.04 43.73
CA CYS A 40 53.26 20.19 42.92
C CYS A 40 53.91 19.80 41.58
N LYS A 41 53.53 18.62 41.08
CA LYS A 41 53.83 18.19 39.71
C LYS A 41 53.00 19.03 38.72
N ALA A 42 53.45 19.08 37.47
CA ALA A 42 52.73 19.79 36.41
C ALA A 42 51.29 19.26 36.26
N GLY A 43 50.32 20.16 36.11
CA GLY A 43 48.90 19.82 36.00
C GLY A 43 48.23 19.49 37.34
N VAL A 44 48.91 19.68 38.47
CA VAL A 44 48.40 19.44 39.83
C VAL A 44 48.50 20.74 40.64
N GLN A 45 47.44 21.05 41.39
CA GLN A 45 47.34 22.22 42.25
C GLN A 45 46.82 21.85 43.65
N GLY A 46 46.60 22.87 44.47
CA GLY A 46 46.17 22.74 45.86
C GLY A 46 47.32 22.89 46.85
N HIS A 47 46.99 23.13 48.13
CA HIS A 47 47.98 23.30 49.20
C HIS A 47 48.84 22.03 49.39
N LEU A 48 48.18 20.88 49.23
CA LEU A 48 48.78 19.55 49.40
C LEU A 48 49.07 18.85 48.06
N CYS A 49 48.86 19.51 46.92
CA CYS A 49 48.96 18.94 45.58
C CYS A 49 48.04 17.73 45.37
N ASP A 50 46.79 17.84 45.83
CA ASP A 50 45.77 16.79 45.82
C ASP A 50 44.65 17.03 44.79
N GLU A 51 44.72 18.13 44.04
CA GLU A 51 43.73 18.49 43.02
C GLU A 51 44.41 18.67 41.66
N CYS A 52 43.70 18.38 40.57
CA CYS A 52 44.21 18.71 39.24
C CYS A 52 44.03 20.20 38.94
N GLU A 53 44.96 20.78 38.18
CA GLU A 53 44.83 22.14 37.66
C GLU A 53 43.60 22.28 36.77
N ASP A 54 43.15 23.52 36.56
CA ASP A 54 42.10 23.80 35.59
C ASP A 54 42.44 23.17 34.23
N ARG A 55 41.40 22.67 33.56
CA ARG A 55 41.52 21.93 32.30
C ARG A 55 42.36 20.63 32.38
N HIS A 56 42.53 20.06 33.56
CA HIS A 56 43.08 18.73 33.75
C HIS A 56 42.07 17.79 34.42
N VAL A 57 42.15 16.50 34.10
CA VAL A 57 41.29 15.46 34.71
C VAL A 57 42.14 14.39 35.37
N LEU A 58 41.63 13.84 36.48
CA LEU A 58 42.25 12.73 37.16
C LEU A 58 42.03 11.43 36.37
N SER A 59 43.12 10.82 35.91
CA SER A 59 43.12 9.52 35.24
C SER A 59 44.13 8.61 35.91
N GLY A 60 43.64 7.73 36.80
CA GLY A 60 44.49 7.01 37.74
C GLY A 60 45.11 7.97 38.76
N ASP A 61 46.43 7.88 38.98
CA ASP A 61 47.18 8.73 39.90
C ASP A 61 47.85 9.93 39.20
N GLN A 62 47.42 10.29 37.99
CA GLN A 62 47.98 11.39 37.21
C GLN A 62 46.88 12.34 36.71
N CYS A 63 47.19 13.64 36.73
CA CYS A 63 46.39 14.67 36.10
C CYS A 63 46.78 14.79 34.63
N ILE A 64 45.81 14.60 33.74
CA ILE A 64 46.01 14.66 32.28
C ILE A 64 45.37 15.95 31.77
N SER A 65 46.11 16.71 30.96
CA SER A 65 45.58 17.92 30.33
C SER A 65 44.53 17.57 29.29
N CYS A 66 43.40 18.28 29.34
CA CYS A 66 42.35 18.25 28.33
C CYS A 66 42.57 19.28 27.22
N ASN A 67 43.72 19.95 27.17
CA ASN A 67 43.99 20.99 26.19
C ASN A 67 44.60 20.41 24.90
N ASP A 68 43.88 19.47 24.27
CA ASP A 68 44.23 18.88 22.98
C ASP A 68 43.52 19.58 21.80
N GLU A 69 43.80 19.16 20.57
CA GLU A 69 43.22 19.76 19.34
C GLU A 69 41.69 19.68 19.25
N CYS A 70 41.05 18.76 20.00
CA CYS A 70 39.61 18.57 19.99
C CYS A 70 38.96 19.23 21.23
N THR A 71 39.41 18.85 22.41
CA THR A 71 38.84 19.25 23.69
C THR A 71 39.26 20.66 24.08
N GLY A 72 40.48 21.10 23.72
CA GLY A 72 40.95 22.47 23.98
C GLY A 72 40.10 23.52 23.26
N VAL A 73 39.77 23.28 21.98
CA VAL A 73 38.89 24.18 21.20
C VAL A 73 37.50 24.30 21.83
N LEU A 74 36.96 23.19 22.34
CA LEU A 74 35.67 23.19 23.04
C LEU A 74 35.76 24.00 24.34
N LEU A 75 36.79 23.76 25.16
CA LEU A 75 36.99 24.47 26.41
C LEU A 75 37.18 25.98 26.19
N ASP A 76 37.92 26.39 25.16
CA ASP A 76 38.08 27.81 24.79
C ASP A 76 36.75 28.46 24.39
N THR A 77 35.91 27.70 23.69
CA THR A 77 34.56 28.16 23.34
C THR A 77 33.69 28.30 24.58
N LEU A 78 33.79 27.38 25.54
CA LEU A 78 33.03 27.44 26.80
C LEU A 78 33.46 28.63 27.65
N ASP A 79 34.76 28.90 27.79
CA ASP A 79 35.27 30.06 28.52
C ASP A 79 34.77 31.37 27.87
N SER A 80 34.81 31.45 26.54
CA SER A 80 34.29 32.59 25.80
C SER A 80 32.78 32.78 26.00
N LEU A 81 32.02 31.69 26.07
CA LEU A 81 30.59 31.71 26.33
C LEU A 81 30.27 32.09 27.77
N GLU A 82 31.07 31.66 28.74
CA GLU A 82 30.93 32.05 30.14
C GLU A 82 31.19 33.55 30.31
N GLU A 83 32.27 34.07 29.73
CA GLU A 83 32.57 35.51 29.74
C GLU A 83 31.43 36.32 29.09
N ALA A 84 30.92 35.83 27.95
CA ALA A 84 29.75 36.43 27.31
C ALA A 84 28.52 36.36 28.21
N ALA A 85 28.23 35.22 28.84
CA ALA A 85 27.08 35.03 29.72
C ALA A 85 27.14 35.93 30.96
N GLN A 86 28.32 36.12 31.55
CA GLN A 86 28.53 37.03 32.69
C GLN A 86 28.26 38.50 32.31
N SER A 87 28.43 38.87 31.04
CA SER A 87 28.10 40.21 30.53
C SER A 87 26.59 40.46 30.36
N PHE A 88 25.76 39.42 30.40
CA PHE A 88 24.32 39.53 30.26
C PHE A 88 23.60 39.48 31.61
N ASN A 89 22.68 40.41 31.83
CA ASN A 89 21.82 40.39 33.00
C ASN A 89 20.56 39.56 32.73
N PHE A 90 20.57 38.30 33.17
CA PHE A 90 19.44 37.37 33.01
C PHE A 90 18.28 37.58 34.00
N THR A 91 18.35 38.59 34.88
CA THR A 91 17.31 38.83 35.90
C THR A 91 15.92 39.12 35.29
N GLY A 92 15.84 39.45 33.99
CA GLY A 92 14.60 39.66 33.24
C GLY A 92 14.30 38.64 32.14
N VAL A 93 15.15 37.62 31.94
CA VAL A 93 14.94 36.61 30.89
C VAL A 93 14.09 35.49 31.47
N ILE A 94 12.84 35.40 31.01
CA ILE A 94 11.99 34.24 31.29
C ILE A 94 12.54 33.09 30.44
N LEU A 95 13.35 32.23 31.07
CA LEU A 95 13.74 30.96 30.47
C LEU A 95 12.46 30.17 30.21
N ALA A 96 12.22 29.85 28.93
CA ALA A 96 11.09 29.02 28.58
C ALA A 96 11.23 27.68 29.34
N PRO A 97 10.17 27.19 30.00
CA PRO A 97 10.22 25.93 30.71
C PRO A 97 10.16 24.80 29.69
N TYR A 98 11.27 24.56 28.98
CA TYR A 98 11.34 23.59 27.89
C TYR A 98 10.92 22.18 28.33
N SER A 99 11.23 21.80 29.58
CA SER A 99 10.71 20.57 30.20
C SER A 99 9.18 20.50 30.20
N LEU A 100 8.51 21.59 30.62
CA LEU A 100 7.05 21.68 30.61
C LEU A 100 6.50 21.72 29.18
N LEU A 101 7.14 22.47 28.28
CA LEU A 101 6.73 22.58 26.88
C LEU A 101 6.80 21.21 26.17
N VAL A 102 7.89 20.47 26.37
CA VAL A 102 8.05 19.12 25.83
C VAL A 102 7.06 18.15 26.47
N SER A 103 6.82 18.26 27.79
CA SER A 103 5.79 17.45 28.46
C SER A 103 4.39 17.74 27.94
N LEU A 104 4.09 19.00 27.61
CA LEU A 104 2.81 19.40 27.02
C LEU A 104 2.69 18.92 25.58
N GLU A 105 3.74 19.02 24.77
CA GLU A 105 3.76 18.48 23.41
C GLU A 105 3.49 16.97 23.43
N ASN A 106 4.23 16.22 24.25
CA ASN A 106 4.01 14.78 24.40
C ASN A 106 2.62 14.45 24.95
N GLY A 107 2.10 15.23 25.90
CA GLY A 107 0.77 15.04 26.49
C GLY A 107 -0.38 15.43 25.56
N THR A 108 -0.12 16.24 24.53
CA THR A 108 -1.12 16.70 23.55
C THR A 108 -1.08 15.96 22.23
N GLU A 109 -0.20 14.96 22.05
CA GLU A 109 -0.17 14.12 20.85
C GLU A 109 -1.51 13.42 20.58
N GLU A 110 -2.18 12.89 21.61
CA GLU A 110 -3.51 12.30 21.44
C GLU A 110 -4.54 13.36 21.01
N VAL A 111 -4.49 14.56 21.60
CA VAL A 111 -5.37 15.67 21.24
C VAL A 111 -5.11 16.15 19.81
N LYS A 112 -3.86 16.16 19.36
CA LYS A 112 -3.44 16.49 18.00
C LYS A 112 -4.01 15.50 16.98
N THR A 113 -4.04 14.20 17.30
CA THR A 113 -4.68 13.19 16.44
C THR A 113 -6.20 13.33 16.37
N LEU A 114 -6.84 13.75 17.46
CA LEU A 114 -8.29 14.01 17.50
C LEU A 114 -8.68 15.33 16.80
N LEU A 115 -7.81 16.34 16.86
CA LEU A 115 -7.96 17.60 16.14
C LEU A 115 -7.52 17.51 14.68
N SER A 116 -6.96 16.37 14.25
CA SER A 116 -6.58 16.14 12.86
C SER A 116 -7.78 16.41 11.95
N PRO A 117 -7.57 17.14 10.84
CA PRO A 117 -8.65 17.53 9.95
C PRO A 117 -9.42 16.35 9.36
N GLU A 118 -8.81 15.14 9.32
CA GLU A 118 -9.45 13.90 8.86
C GLU A 118 -10.53 13.35 9.81
N LEU A 119 -10.48 13.67 11.11
CA LEU A 119 -11.49 13.23 12.08
C LEU A 119 -12.61 14.24 12.29
N ARG A 120 -12.56 15.40 11.62
CA ARG A 120 -13.63 16.39 11.72
C ARG A 120 -14.94 15.79 11.19
N PRO A 121 -16.05 15.85 11.96
CA PRO A 121 -17.34 15.30 11.52
C PRO A 121 -17.77 15.80 10.14
N SER A 122 -17.48 17.07 9.79
CA SER A 122 -17.77 17.64 8.48
C SER A 122 -16.97 17.01 7.34
N TYR A 123 -15.69 16.67 7.57
CA TYR A 123 -14.85 16.01 6.56
C TYR A 123 -15.30 14.56 6.33
N LEU A 124 -15.60 13.84 7.41
CA LEU A 124 -16.13 12.47 7.33
C LEU A 124 -17.50 12.43 6.62
N LEU A 125 -18.38 13.39 6.90
CA LEU A 125 -19.68 13.50 6.24
C LEU A 125 -19.53 13.75 4.73
N SER A 126 -18.71 14.72 4.34
CA SER A 126 -18.47 15.05 2.92
C SER A 126 -17.88 13.85 2.16
N ARG A 127 -16.96 13.10 2.78
CA ARG A 127 -16.38 11.89 2.17
C ARG A 127 -17.38 10.74 2.09
N ALA A 128 -18.30 10.63 3.05
CA ALA A 128 -19.38 9.65 3.01
C ALA A 128 -20.38 9.99 1.90
N GLU A 129 -20.74 11.26 1.73
CA GLU A 129 -21.61 11.75 0.66
C GLU A 129 -21.04 11.46 -0.73
N GLU A 130 -19.75 11.78 -0.95
CA GLU A 130 -19.06 11.47 -2.22
C GLU A 130 -19.08 9.98 -2.54
N ARG A 131 -18.82 9.13 -1.54
CA ARG A 131 -18.91 7.67 -1.70
C ARG A 131 -20.32 7.22 -2.03
N LEU A 132 -21.33 7.79 -1.37
CA LEU A 132 -22.73 7.46 -1.61
C LEU A 132 -23.15 7.81 -3.04
N GLU A 133 -22.70 8.96 -3.55
CA GLU A 133 -23.01 9.39 -4.91
C GLU A 133 -22.32 8.51 -5.97
N ASN A 134 -21.07 8.11 -5.74
CA ASN A 134 -20.39 7.18 -6.63
C ASN A 134 -21.08 5.80 -6.67
N VAL A 135 -21.56 5.32 -5.52
CA VAL A 135 -22.35 4.08 -5.45
C VAL A 135 -23.68 4.23 -6.18
N SER A 136 -24.38 5.36 -6.00
CA SER A 136 -25.63 5.66 -6.72
C SER A 136 -25.44 5.57 -8.23
N LYS A 137 -24.40 6.23 -8.76
CA LYS A 137 -24.07 6.21 -10.20
C LYS A 137 -23.79 4.80 -10.71
N ALA A 138 -23.09 3.99 -9.91
CA ALA A 138 -22.83 2.60 -10.27
C ALA A 138 -24.11 1.74 -10.31
N ILE A 139 -25.03 1.97 -9.38
CA ILE A 139 -26.34 1.29 -9.35
C ILE A 139 -27.16 1.67 -10.59
N ASP A 140 -27.24 2.96 -10.92
CA ASP A 140 -27.99 3.45 -12.09
C ASP A 140 -27.45 2.82 -13.39
N HIS A 141 -26.13 2.78 -13.54
CA HIS A 141 -25.50 2.16 -14.71
C HIS A 141 -25.75 0.65 -14.81
N LEU A 142 -25.71 -0.06 -13.68
CA LEU A 142 -26.04 -1.49 -13.64
C LEU A 142 -27.51 -1.73 -13.97
N GLN A 143 -28.41 -0.85 -13.51
CA GLN A 143 -29.83 -0.95 -13.81
C GLN A 143 -30.11 -0.73 -15.31
N GLU A 144 -29.49 0.29 -15.92
CA GLU A 144 -29.58 0.54 -17.37
C GLU A 144 -29.09 -0.68 -18.18
N LYS A 145 -27.92 -1.21 -17.85
CA LYS A 145 -27.36 -2.38 -18.52
C LYS A 145 -28.24 -3.63 -18.34
N THR A 146 -28.87 -3.77 -17.18
CA THR A 146 -29.82 -4.85 -16.91
C THR A 146 -31.06 -4.72 -17.79
N THR A 147 -31.62 -3.52 -17.91
CA THR A 147 -32.78 -3.28 -18.79
C THR A 147 -32.47 -3.53 -20.27
N GLN A 148 -31.28 -3.15 -20.73
CA GLN A 148 -30.82 -3.44 -22.09
C GLN A 148 -30.72 -4.95 -22.33
N MET A 149 -30.09 -5.68 -21.39
CA MET A 149 -29.94 -7.12 -21.49
C MET A 149 -31.28 -7.87 -21.51
N PHE A 150 -32.30 -7.35 -20.80
CA PHE A 150 -33.65 -7.88 -20.90
C PHE A 150 -34.27 -7.65 -22.29
N GLY A 151 -34.04 -6.48 -22.90
CA GLY A 151 -34.46 -6.22 -24.28
C GLY A 151 -33.81 -7.19 -25.27
N ASP A 152 -32.49 -7.34 -25.20
CA ASP A 152 -31.74 -8.26 -26.07
C ASP A 152 -32.19 -9.72 -25.88
N ALA A 153 -32.52 -10.13 -24.65
CA ALA A 153 -33.01 -11.47 -24.36
C ALA A 153 -34.41 -11.73 -24.95
N GLU A 154 -35.29 -10.72 -24.93
CA GLU A 154 -36.63 -10.81 -25.53
C GLU A 154 -36.55 -10.92 -27.05
N ASP A 155 -35.73 -10.08 -27.69
CA ASP A 155 -35.50 -10.13 -29.14
C ASP A 155 -34.92 -11.50 -29.56
N LEU A 156 -33.96 -12.01 -28.79
CA LEU A 156 -33.39 -13.34 -29.03
C LEU A 156 -34.43 -14.46 -28.85
N SER A 157 -35.29 -14.35 -27.85
CA SER A 157 -36.40 -15.30 -27.61
C SER A 157 -37.35 -15.33 -28.81
N GLN A 158 -37.78 -14.16 -29.28
CA GLN A 158 -38.68 -14.03 -30.42
C GLN A 158 -38.04 -14.57 -31.71
N SER A 159 -36.77 -14.25 -31.97
CA SER A 159 -36.04 -14.79 -33.12
C SER A 159 -35.89 -16.31 -33.06
N THR A 160 -35.62 -16.86 -31.87
CA THR A 160 -35.51 -18.30 -31.65
C THR A 160 -36.84 -19.01 -31.92
N GLU A 161 -37.96 -18.45 -31.42
CA GLU A 161 -39.29 -19.01 -31.66
C GLU A 161 -39.66 -18.99 -33.15
N GLN A 162 -39.32 -17.89 -33.85
CA GLN A 162 -39.53 -17.78 -35.29
C GLN A 162 -38.72 -18.83 -36.07
N ARG A 163 -37.41 -18.95 -35.77
CA ARG A 163 -36.55 -19.97 -36.39
C ARG A 163 -37.04 -21.39 -36.12
N LEU A 164 -37.53 -21.66 -34.91
CA LEU A 164 -38.08 -22.97 -34.53
C LEU A 164 -39.37 -23.28 -35.30
N THR A 165 -40.23 -22.29 -35.50
CA THR A 165 -41.44 -22.40 -36.32
C THR A 165 -41.10 -22.67 -37.79
N GLN A 166 -40.09 -21.98 -38.32
CA GLN A 166 -39.62 -22.17 -39.68
C GLN A 166 -38.99 -23.56 -39.88
N GLY A 167 -38.18 -24.02 -38.91
CA GLY A 167 -37.61 -25.36 -38.90
C GLY A 167 -38.68 -26.46 -38.91
N LYS A 168 -39.77 -26.29 -38.14
CA LYS A 168 -40.93 -27.22 -38.18
C LYS A 168 -41.56 -27.31 -39.57
N LYS A 169 -41.76 -26.17 -40.25
CA LYS A 169 -42.31 -26.14 -41.62
C LYS A 169 -41.38 -26.85 -42.60
N LEU A 170 -40.07 -26.67 -42.46
CA LEU A 170 -39.08 -27.34 -43.31
C LEU A 170 -39.11 -28.86 -43.11
N LEU A 171 -39.23 -29.34 -41.87
CA LEU A 171 -39.38 -30.76 -41.58
C LEU A 171 -40.64 -31.36 -42.22
N GLU A 172 -41.76 -30.63 -42.20
CA GLU A 172 -43.00 -31.04 -42.88
C GLU A 172 -42.79 -31.15 -44.41
N LEU A 173 -42.06 -30.20 -45.00
CA LEU A 173 -41.72 -30.24 -46.42
C LEU A 173 -40.86 -31.45 -46.75
N ILE A 174 -39.82 -31.72 -45.95
CA ILE A 174 -38.94 -32.88 -46.14
C ILE A 174 -39.76 -34.18 -46.08
N ALA A 175 -40.70 -34.30 -45.14
CA ALA A 175 -41.58 -35.46 -45.06
C ALA A 175 -42.47 -35.62 -46.31
N LYS A 176 -43.01 -34.52 -46.86
CA LYS A 176 -43.77 -34.55 -48.12
C LYS A 176 -42.91 -35.01 -49.29
N VAL A 177 -41.69 -34.48 -49.41
CA VAL A 177 -40.74 -34.87 -50.47
C VAL A 177 -40.34 -36.34 -50.34
N GLN A 178 -40.06 -36.82 -49.12
CA GLN A 178 -39.77 -38.24 -48.87
C GLN A 178 -40.93 -39.14 -49.30
N THR A 179 -42.16 -38.76 -48.98
CA THR A 179 -43.37 -39.53 -49.36
C THR A 179 -43.52 -39.57 -50.89
N ALA A 180 -43.33 -38.44 -51.57
CA ALA A 180 -43.38 -38.37 -53.03
C ALA A 180 -42.28 -39.21 -53.69
N THR A 181 -41.08 -39.21 -53.11
CA THR A 181 -39.94 -40.01 -53.61
C THR A 181 -40.24 -41.50 -53.50
N HIS A 182 -40.80 -41.96 -52.38
CA HIS A 182 -41.22 -43.35 -52.21
C HIS A 182 -42.32 -43.76 -53.19
N ALA A 183 -43.31 -42.88 -53.43
CA ALA A 183 -44.35 -43.13 -54.42
C ALA A 183 -43.79 -43.23 -55.86
N LEU A 184 -42.79 -42.40 -56.19
CA LEU A 184 -42.04 -42.46 -57.44
C LEU A 184 -41.28 -43.79 -57.60
N GLU A 185 -40.61 -44.27 -56.55
CA GLU A 185 -39.92 -45.56 -56.55
C GLU A 185 -40.89 -46.73 -56.79
N GLU A 186 -42.04 -46.74 -56.11
CA GLU A 186 -43.07 -47.77 -56.27
C GLU A 186 -43.65 -47.77 -57.69
N ALA A 187 -43.98 -46.59 -58.23
CA ALA A 187 -44.46 -46.45 -59.60
C ALA A 187 -43.43 -46.92 -60.64
N ALA A 188 -42.15 -46.59 -60.44
CA ALA A 188 -41.06 -47.04 -61.31
C ALA A 188 -40.89 -48.58 -61.28
N SER A 189 -41.02 -49.20 -60.11
CA SER A 189 -41.00 -50.67 -59.97
C SER A 189 -42.16 -51.32 -60.72
N ASN A 190 -43.39 -50.82 -60.54
CA ASN A 190 -44.58 -51.33 -61.22
C ASN A 190 -44.48 -51.20 -62.75
N LEU A 191 -43.98 -50.07 -63.23
CA LEU A 191 -43.70 -49.84 -64.66
C LEU A 191 -42.69 -50.87 -65.20
N ASN A 192 -41.60 -51.11 -64.46
CA ASN A 192 -40.55 -52.04 -64.87
C ASN A 192 -41.06 -53.49 -64.97
N ASP A 193 -41.90 -53.92 -64.02
CA ASP A 193 -42.54 -55.24 -64.05
C ASP A 193 -43.52 -55.35 -65.24
N SER A 194 -44.30 -54.30 -65.52
CA SER A 194 -45.27 -54.29 -66.62
C SER A 194 -44.64 -54.15 -68.02
N LEU A 195 -43.39 -53.69 -68.12
CA LEU A 195 -42.61 -53.70 -69.38
C LEU A 195 -41.90 -55.04 -69.61
N GLY A 196 -41.82 -55.90 -68.59
CA GLY A 196 -41.30 -57.27 -68.69
C GLY A 196 -42.31 -58.28 -69.25
N GLU A 197 -43.60 -57.97 -69.19
CA GLU A 197 -44.70 -58.77 -69.77
C GLU A 197 -45.35 -58.04 -70.95
N GLU A 198 -45.65 -58.75 -72.03
CA GLU A 198 -46.15 -58.19 -73.30
C GLU A 198 -47.48 -57.43 -73.09
N LEU A 199 -47.48 -56.13 -73.44
CA LEU A 199 -48.53 -55.15 -73.08
C LEU A 199 -49.90 -55.48 -73.68
N ASP A 200 -50.84 -55.91 -72.83
CA ASP A 200 -52.25 -56.08 -73.19
C ASP A 200 -53.07 -54.79 -72.95
N GLY A 201 -54.00 -54.48 -73.87
CA GLY A 201 -54.58 -53.14 -74.06
C GLY A 201 -55.38 -52.54 -72.88
N ASN A 202 -55.72 -53.34 -71.86
CA ASN A 202 -56.45 -52.88 -70.68
C ASN A 202 -55.51 -52.33 -69.58
N ASN A 203 -54.25 -52.82 -69.51
CA ASN A 203 -53.24 -52.37 -68.54
C ASN A 203 -52.71 -50.96 -68.87
N SER A 204 -52.76 -50.55 -70.14
CA SER A 204 -52.32 -49.22 -70.58
C SER A 204 -53.14 -48.08 -69.96
N THR A 205 -54.42 -48.31 -69.64
CA THR A 205 -55.30 -47.28 -69.06
C THR A 205 -55.01 -47.05 -67.58
N GLN A 206 -54.70 -48.12 -66.83
CA GLN A 206 -54.35 -48.05 -65.40
C GLN A 206 -52.99 -47.38 -65.18
N LEU A 207 -52.03 -47.62 -66.08
CA LEU A 207 -50.73 -46.95 -66.09
C LEU A 207 -50.83 -45.44 -66.33
N VAL A 208 -51.73 -45.01 -67.23
CA VAL A 208 -51.96 -43.58 -67.50
C VAL A 208 -52.59 -42.89 -66.29
N GLU A 209 -53.47 -43.56 -65.55
CA GLU A 209 -54.08 -43.03 -64.33
C GLU A 209 -53.06 -42.90 -63.18
N GLN A 210 -52.20 -43.91 -62.98
CA GLN A 210 -51.12 -43.85 -61.98
C GLN A 210 -50.08 -42.76 -62.28
N VAL A 211 -49.70 -42.60 -63.55
CA VAL A 211 -48.78 -41.52 -63.97
C VAL A 211 -49.44 -40.15 -63.83
N ALA A 212 -50.75 -40.04 -64.07
CA ALA A 212 -51.50 -38.81 -63.85
C ALA A 212 -51.55 -38.44 -62.36
N ASP A 213 -51.86 -39.39 -61.48
CA ASP A 213 -51.87 -39.16 -60.03
C ASP A 213 -50.48 -38.75 -59.50
N LEU A 214 -49.41 -39.37 -60.02
CA LEU A 214 -48.04 -39.03 -59.65
C LEU A 214 -47.66 -37.61 -60.10
N LEU A 215 -48.03 -37.24 -61.33
CA LEU A 215 -47.81 -35.88 -61.87
C LEU A 215 -48.60 -34.82 -61.10
N GLU A 216 -49.81 -35.15 -60.64
CA GLU A 216 -50.63 -34.27 -59.80
C GLU A 216 -49.97 -34.06 -58.42
N SER A 217 -49.43 -35.13 -57.82
CA SER A 217 -48.66 -35.07 -56.58
C SER A 217 -47.37 -34.24 -56.71
N MET A 218 -46.66 -34.37 -57.83
CA MET A 218 -45.47 -33.57 -58.14
C MET A 218 -45.81 -32.10 -58.42
N ARG A 219 -46.93 -31.82 -59.09
CA ARG A 219 -47.41 -30.45 -59.34
C ARG A 219 -47.91 -29.75 -58.08
N GLY A 220 -48.38 -30.50 -57.08
CA GLY A 220 -48.79 -29.97 -55.78
C GLY A 220 -47.63 -29.50 -54.89
N LEU A 221 -46.37 -29.83 -55.23
CA LEU A 221 -45.18 -29.38 -54.52
C LEU A 221 -44.80 -27.95 -54.96
N ASP A 222 -45.36 -26.95 -54.30
CA ASP A 222 -44.96 -25.55 -54.47
C ASP A 222 -43.69 -25.23 -53.66
N LEU A 223 -42.57 -25.06 -54.37
CA LEU A 223 -41.25 -24.76 -53.82
C LEU A 223 -40.87 -23.27 -53.92
N SER A 224 -41.75 -22.43 -54.47
CA SER A 224 -41.45 -21.03 -54.80
C SER A 224 -41.09 -20.19 -53.56
N HIS A 225 -41.81 -20.39 -52.45
CA HIS A 225 -41.57 -19.68 -51.18
C HIS A 225 -40.20 -20.02 -50.57
N TRP A 226 -39.72 -21.25 -50.72
CA TRP A 226 -38.48 -21.72 -50.08
C TRP A 226 -37.21 -21.25 -50.81
N ASN A 227 -37.30 -21.00 -52.12
CA ASN A 227 -36.22 -20.39 -52.89
C ASN A 227 -35.91 -18.96 -52.41
N ALA A 228 -36.95 -18.18 -52.10
CA ALA A 228 -36.79 -16.83 -51.54
C ALA A 228 -36.14 -16.85 -50.15
N THR A 229 -36.53 -17.81 -49.29
CA THR A 229 -35.97 -17.91 -47.93
C THR A 229 -34.51 -18.38 -47.90
N ALA A 230 -34.10 -19.22 -48.86
CA ALA A 230 -32.69 -19.62 -49.01
C ALA A 230 -31.81 -18.50 -49.59
N SER A 231 -32.41 -17.54 -50.30
CA SER A 231 -31.71 -16.38 -50.89
C SER A 231 -31.41 -15.28 -49.87
N ASP A 232 -32.22 -15.16 -48.80
CA ASP A 232 -32.06 -14.14 -47.75
C ASP A 232 -31.06 -14.54 -46.64
N GLU A 233 -30.65 -15.82 -46.55
CA GLU A 233 -29.68 -16.33 -45.55
C GLU A 233 -28.24 -16.52 -46.12
N LEU A 234 -27.98 -16.14 -47.38
CA LEU A 234 -26.68 -16.24 -48.09
C LEU A 234 -26.07 -14.84 -48.33
#